data_AF-A0AAE1FK96-F1
#
_entry.id   AF-A0AAE1FK96-F1
#
_cell.length_a   1.000
_cell.length_b   1.000
_cell.length_c   1.000
_cell.angle_alpha   90.00
_cell.angle_beta   90.00
_cell.angle_gamma   90.00
#
_symmetry.space_group_name_H-M   'P 1'
#
loop_
_entity.id
_entity.type
_entity.pdbx_description
1 polymer ?
#
loop_
_entity_poly.entity_id
_entity_poly.type
_entity_poly.pdbx_seq_one_letter_code
_entity_poly.pdbx_strand_id
1 'polypeptide(L)'
;MMCYCVTRQPDPQVITIDPVEYKFKLALFKHEYNKVVEMANSGRLVGEAMLWYLYTKGYKRLALYFNGNVAIRFQFSLELGELRIALKAARQLDDEECWRKLSQEAILHGDIAIAETCYQKSKSYEKLSFLYLITGNLTKLRKMLNIHKRRRDYAAWYTNALYLGDVKERLCVLKECG
;
A
#
# COMPACT_ATOMS: atom_id res chain seq x y z
N MET A 1 -15.26 2.53 -34.93
CA MET A 1 -15.46 1.90 -36.25
C MET A 1 -16.83 1.27 -36.25
N MET A 2 -17.67 1.51 -37.26
CA MET A 2 -19.00 0.90 -37.35
C MET A 2 -18.92 -0.37 -38.19
N CYS A 3 -19.28 -1.50 -37.59
CA CYS A 3 -19.37 -2.78 -38.28
C CYS A 3 -20.85 -3.09 -38.50
N TYR A 4 -21.21 -3.39 -39.75
CA TYR A 4 -22.57 -3.78 -40.12
C TYR A 4 -22.63 -5.30 -40.16
N CYS A 5 -23.51 -5.89 -39.35
CA CYS A 5 -23.74 -7.33 -39.33
C CYS A 5 -25.22 -7.65 -39.51
N VAL A 6 -25.50 -8.74 -40.21
CA VAL A 6 -26.87 -9.25 -40.41
C VAL A 6 -27.02 -10.50 -39.55
N THR A 7 -28.05 -10.51 -38.70
CA THR A 7 -28.37 -11.66 -37.86
C THR A 7 -29.19 -12.68 -38.68
N ARG A 8 -29.55 -13.82 -38.09
CA ARG A 8 -30.39 -14.84 -38.75
C ARG A 8 -31.80 -14.33 -39.09
N GLN A 9 -32.23 -13.22 -38.51
CA GLN A 9 -33.36 -12.41 -38.96
C GLN A 9 -32.82 -11.23 -39.79
N PRO A 10 -33.50 -10.82 -40.89
CA PRO A 10 -33.00 -9.87 -41.88
C PRO A 10 -32.94 -8.40 -41.38
N ASP A 11 -32.68 -8.21 -40.09
CA ASP A 11 -32.52 -6.89 -39.48
C ASP A 11 -31.02 -6.51 -39.46
N PRO A 12 -30.63 -5.42 -40.14
CA PRO A 12 -29.25 -4.96 -40.11
C PRO A 12 -28.93 -4.38 -38.72
N GLN A 13 -27.95 -4.96 -38.04
CA GLN A 13 -27.43 -4.46 -36.78
C GLN A 13 -26.12 -3.70 -37.01
N VAL A 14 -25.97 -2.56 -36.35
CA VAL A 14 -24.75 -1.76 -36.37
C VAL A 14 -24.05 -1.91 -35.03
N ILE A 15 -22.88 -2.54 -35.04
CA ILE A 15 -22.03 -2.66 -33.84
C ILE A 15 -20.96 -1.59 -33.92
N THR A 16 -20.99 -0.66 -32.98
CA THR A 16 -19.92 0.32 -32.76
C THR A 16 -18.78 -0.30 -31.97
N ILE A 17 -17.63 -0.49 -32.62
CA ILE A 17 -16.40 -0.98 -31.99
C ILE A 17 -15.49 0.22 -31.69
N ASP A 18 -15.10 0.36 -30.42
CA ASP A 18 -14.07 1.30 -30.02
C ASP A 18 -12.68 0.72 -30.38
N PRO A 19 -11.89 1.40 -31.24
CA PRO A 19 -10.60 0.89 -31.64
C PRO A 19 -9.49 1.00 -30.59
N VAL A 20 -9.70 1.75 -29.50
CA VAL A 20 -8.64 2.02 -28.52
C VAL A 20 -8.18 0.72 -27.83
N GLU A 21 -9.10 -0.13 -27.39
CA GLU A 21 -8.77 -1.33 -26.62
C GLU A 21 -7.96 -2.36 -27.42
N TYR A 22 -8.40 -2.72 -28.63
CA TYR A 22 -7.68 -3.72 -29.42
C TYR A 22 -6.32 -3.18 -29.89
N LYS A 23 -6.22 -1.88 -30.21
CA LYS A 23 -4.93 -1.25 -30.58
C LYS A 23 -3.96 -1.28 -29.42
N PHE A 24 -4.45 -1.03 -28.20
CA PHE A 24 -3.66 -1.12 -26.98
C PHE A 24 -3.14 -2.56 -26.76
N LYS A 25 -4.03 -3.57 -26.82
CA LYS A 25 -3.64 -4.98 -26.70
C LYS A 25 -2.68 -5.43 -27.81
N LEU A 26 -2.87 -4.96 -29.03
CA LEU A 26 -1.99 -5.25 -30.16
C LEU A 26 -0.60 -4.61 -29.98
N ALA A 27 -0.52 -3.37 -29.53
CA ALA A 27 0.76 -2.70 -29.28
C ALA A 27 1.55 -3.40 -28.15
N LEU A 28 0.86 -3.86 -27.10
CA LEU A 28 1.46 -4.69 -26.06
C LEU A 28 1.99 -6.02 -26.61
N PHE A 29 1.22 -6.68 -27.47
CA PHE A 29 1.64 -7.93 -28.11
C PHE A 29 2.87 -7.72 -29.03
N LYS A 30 2.94 -6.58 -29.71
CA LYS A 30 4.09 -6.19 -30.56
C LYS A 30 5.28 -5.63 -29.77
N HIS A 31 5.21 -5.56 -28.45
CA HIS A 31 6.24 -4.95 -27.58
C HIS A 31 6.55 -3.48 -27.90
N GLU A 32 5.61 -2.73 -28.48
CA GLU A 32 5.76 -1.32 -28.82
C GLU A 32 5.42 -0.43 -27.61
N TYR A 33 6.25 -0.47 -26.56
CA TYR A 33 5.97 0.21 -25.28
C TYR A 33 5.81 1.73 -25.40
N ASN A 34 6.54 2.38 -26.32
CA ASN A 34 6.44 3.83 -26.54
C ASN A 34 5.02 4.22 -26.98
N LYS A 35 4.43 3.47 -27.91
CA LYS A 35 3.05 3.69 -28.37
C LYS A 35 2.04 3.39 -27.26
N VAL A 36 2.31 2.40 -26.41
CA VAL A 36 1.45 2.10 -25.24
C VAL A 36 1.43 3.28 -24.27
N VAL A 37 2.57 3.89 -23.99
CA VAL A 37 2.67 5.08 -23.13
C VAL A 37 1.96 6.29 -23.75
N GLU A 38 2.16 6.54 -25.04
CA GLU A 38 1.44 7.60 -25.77
C GLU A 38 -0.07 7.40 -25.75
N MET A 39 -0.54 6.19 -26.06
CA MET A 39 -1.95 5.84 -26.04
C MET A 39 -2.54 6.01 -24.63
N ALA A 40 -1.80 5.64 -23.59
CA ALA A 40 -2.26 5.80 -22.22
C ALA A 40 -2.31 7.28 -21.77
N ASN A 41 -1.34 8.10 -22.19
CA ASN A 41 -1.30 9.53 -21.88
C ASN A 41 -2.33 10.34 -22.68
N SER A 42 -2.78 9.85 -23.84
CA SER A 42 -3.82 10.51 -24.64
C SER A 42 -5.20 10.54 -23.97
N GLY A 43 -5.33 9.99 -22.75
CA GLY A 43 -6.41 10.25 -21.81
C GLY A 43 -7.76 9.65 -22.18
N ARG A 44 -7.86 8.97 -23.33
CA ARG A 44 -9.17 8.61 -23.87
C ARG A 44 -9.79 7.39 -23.22
N LEU A 45 -9.03 6.37 -22.81
CA LEU A 45 -9.53 5.24 -22.02
C LEU A 45 -8.34 4.35 -21.61
N VAL A 46 -7.76 4.57 -20.43
CA VAL A 46 -7.16 3.47 -19.66
C VAL A 46 -8.09 3.23 -18.47
N GLY A 47 -9.26 2.68 -18.76
CA GLY A 47 -10.18 2.26 -17.70
C GLY A 47 -9.58 1.12 -16.86
N GLU A 48 -10.21 0.82 -15.72
CA GLU A 48 -9.79 -0.27 -14.82
C GLU A 48 -9.62 -1.61 -15.54
N ALA A 49 -10.40 -1.86 -16.61
CA ALA A 49 -10.30 -3.05 -17.45
C ALA A 49 -8.94 -3.20 -18.15
N MET A 50 -8.35 -2.10 -18.66
CA MET A 50 -7.04 -2.16 -19.32
C MET A 50 -5.90 -2.29 -18.31
N LEU A 51 -6.04 -1.68 -17.12
CA LEU A 51 -5.12 -1.87 -16.01
C LEU A 51 -5.12 -3.34 -15.53
N TRP A 52 -6.31 -3.93 -15.40
CA TRP A 52 -6.45 -5.34 -15.03
C TRP A 52 -5.89 -6.26 -16.11
N TYR A 53 -6.05 -5.91 -17.39
CA TYR A 53 -5.42 -6.64 -18.49
C TYR A 53 -3.88 -6.61 -18.39
N LEU A 54 -3.28 -5.44 -18.13
CA LEU A 54 -1.84 -5.35 -17.89
C LEU A 54 -1.40 -6.19 -16.70
N TYR A 55 -2.17 -6.16 -15.62
CA TYR A 55 -1.91 -6.91 -14.40
C TYR A 55 -1.94 -8.44 -14.65
N THR A 56 -3.00 -8.94 -15.30
CA THR A 56 -3.13 -10.38 -15.61
C THR A 56 -2.09 -10.89 -16.59
N LYS A 57 -1.60 -10.03 -17.50
CA LYS A 57 -0.51 -10.37 -18.41
C LYS A 57 0.89 -10.25 -17.80
N GLY A 58 1.00 -9.83 -16.54
CA GLY A 58 2.29 -9.71 -15.84
C GLY A 58 3.01 -8.38 -16.04
N TYR A 59 2.43 -7.42 -16.76
CA TYR A 59 2.98 -6.07 -16.96
C TYR A 59 2.67 -5.13 -15.78
N LYS A 60 2.87 -5.61 -14.55
CA LYS A 60 2.49 -4.93 -13.30
C LYS A 60 3.15 -3.56 -13.12
N ARG A 61 4.44 -3.42 -13.50
CA ARG A 61 5.17 -2.14 -13.43
C ARG A 61 4.57 -1.06 -14.35
N LEU A 62 4.14 -1.45 -15.55
CA LEU A 62 3.46 -0.54 -16.47
C LEU A 62 2.08 -0.15 -15.92
N ALA A 63 1.34 -1.11 -15.37
CA ALA A 63 0.05 -0.84 -14.75
C ALA A 63 0.14 0.19 -13.61
N LEU A 64 1.21 0.16 -12.80
CA LEU A 64 1.45 1.12 -11.73
C LEU A 64 1.56 2.57 -12.24
N TYR A 65 2.23 2.77 -13.39
CA TYR A 65 2.49 4.09 -13.97
C TYR A 65 1.20 4.77 -14.44
N PHE A 66 0.29 4.01 -15.04
CA PHE A 66 -0.95 4.54 -15.64
C PHE A 66 -2.12 4.63 -14.68
N ASN A 67 -1.99 4.08 -13.47
CA ASN A 67 -3.12 4.00 -12.56
C ASN A 67 -3.48 5.36 -11.97
N GLY A 68 -4.65 5.89 -12.31
CA GLY A 68 -5.20 7.11 -11.73
C GLY A 68 -5.82 6.89 -10.34
N ASN A 69 -6.22 5.66 -10.01
CA ASN A 69 -6.87 5.35 -8.73
C ASN A 69 -5.82 5.00 -7.67
N VAL A 70 -5.82 5.77 -6.58
CA VAL A 70 -4.85 5.63 -5.47
C VAL A 70 -4.98 4.27 -4.76
N ALA A 71 -6.20 3.73 -4.62
CA ALA A 71 -6.44 2.47 -3.94
C ALA A 71 -5.83 1.27 -4.68
N ILE A 72 -6.07 1.19 -5.99
CA ILE A 72 -5.51 0.14 -6.84
C ILE A 72 -3.98 0.33 -6.94
N ARG A 73 -3.49 1.58 -6.98
CA ARG A 73 -2.05 1.88 -7.02
C ARG A 73 -1.36 1.36 -5.76
N PHE A 74 -1.99 1.53 -4.60
CA PHE A 74 -1.50 0.99 -3.34
C PHE A 74 -1.39 -0.54 -3.38
N GLN A 75 -2.46 -1.25 -3.77
CA GLN A 75 -2.44 -2.71 -3.88
C GLN A 75 -1.35 -3.20 -4.84
N PHE A 76 -1.23 -2.61 -6.03
CA PHE A 76 -0.21 -3.00 -7.00
C PHE A 76 1.20 -2.70 -6.51
N SER A 77 1.40 -1.58 -5.81
CA SER A 77 2.72 -1.25 -5.24
C SER A 77 3.16 -2.19 -4.12
N LEU A 78 2.22 -2.68 -3.30
CA LEU A 78 2.52 -3.69 -2.28
C LEU A 78 2.97 -5.00 -2.92
N GLU A 79 2.23 -5.49 -3.92
CA GLU A 79 2.59 -6.74 -4.59
C GLU A 79 3.92 -6.67 -5.36
N LEU A 80 4.27 -5.49 -5.86
CA LEU A 80 5.55 -5.26 -6.54
C LEU A 80 6.71 -5.09 -5.56
N GLY A 81 6.45 -4.94 -4.27
CA GLY A 81 7.46 -4.61 -3.25
C GLY A 81 7.97 -3.17 -3.33
N GLU A 82 7.28 -2.28 -4.06
CA GLU A 82 7.67 -0.88 -4.24
C GLU A 82 7.18 -0.03 -3.05
N LEU A 83 7.77 -0.25 -1.88
CA LEU A 83 7.32 0.32 -0.60
C LEU A 83 7.28 1.85 -0.57
N ARG A 84 8.18 2.53 -1.31
CA ARG A 84 8.20 4.00 -1.38
C ARG A 84 6.97 4.56 -2.08
N ILE A 85 6.49 3.89 -3.12
CA ILE A 85 5.29 4.29 -3.86
C ILE A 85 4.06 3.93 -3.03
N ALA A 86 4.07 2.76 -2.39
CA ALA A 86 3.02 2.33 -1.48
C ALA A 86 2.85 3.30 -0.30
N LEU A 87 3.94 3.80 0.28
CA LEU A 87 3.90 4.82 1.34
C LEU A 87 3.26 6.13 0.88
N LYS A 88 3.57 6.59 -0.34
CA LYS A 88 2.95 7.80 -0.91
C LYS A 88 1.44 7.61 -1.12
N ALA A 89 1.03 6.45 -1.63
CA ALA A 89 -0.37 6.12 -1.82
C ALA A 89 -1.12 5.96 -0.47
N ALA A 90 -0.51 5.30 0.52
CA ALA A 90 -1.08 5.16 1.86
C ALA A 90 -1.28 6.52 2.55
N ARG A 91 -0.38 7.48 2.36
CA ARG A 91 -0.56 8.86 2.86
C ARG A 91 -1.74 9.60 2.23
N GLN A 92 -2.10 9.25 1.00
CA GLN A 92 -3.23 9.86 0.29
C GLN A 92 -4.56 9.21 0.69
N LEU A 93 -4.56 7.90 0.95
CA LEU A 93 -5.75 7.17 1.40
C LEU A 93 -6.05 7.42 2.89
N ASP A 94 -5.01 7.48 3.73
CA ASP A 94 -5.06 7.64 5.19
C ASP A 94 -5.93 6.61 5.94
N ASP A 95 -6.08 5.41 5.38
CA ASP A 95 -6.81 4.30 6.00
C ASP A 95 -5.94 3.47 6.95
N GLU A 96 -6.46 3.12 8.13
CA GLU A 96 -5.76 2.29 9.12
C GLU A 96 -5.40 0.90 8.59
N GLU A 97 -6.29 0.28 7.82
CA GLU A 97 -6.01 -1.03 7.21
C GLU A 97 -4.87 -0.98 6.20
N CYS A 98 -4.77 0.11 5.43
CA CYS A 98 -3.69 0.32 4.48
C CYS A 98 -2.36 0.45 5.22
N TRP A 99 -2.32 1.21 6.32
CA TRP A 99 -1.15 1.31 7.18
C TRP A 99 -0.73 -0.05 7.77
N ARG A 100 -1.72 -0.86 8.18
CA ARG A 100 -1.46 -2.21 8.70
C ARG A 100 -0.85 -3.13 7.64
N LYS A 101 -1.43 -3.18 6.44
CA LYS A 101 -0.90 -4.00 5.32
C LYS A 101 0.50 -3.55 4.92
N LEU A 102 0.71 -2.25 4.77
CA LEU A 102 2.02 -1.68 4.44
C LEU A 102 3.07 -2.00 5.52
N SER A 103 2.71 -1.98 6.81
CA SER A 103 3.63 -2.33 7.90
C SER A 103 4.09 -3.79 7.84
N GLN A 104 3.22 -4.71 7.44
CA GLN A 104 3.53 -6.14 7.32
C GLN A 104 4.53 -6.36 6.18
N GLU A 105 4.22 -5.81 5.00
CA GLU A 105 5.13 -5.89 3.84
C GLU A 105 6.47 -5.20 4.10
N ALA A 106 6.46 -4.03 4.76
CA ALA A 106 7.69 -3.31 5.10
C ALA A 106 8.62 -4.13 6.00
N ILE A 107 8.07 -4.90 6.95
CA ILE A 107 8.87 -5.80 7.80
C ILE A 107 9.41 -6.97 7.00
N LEU A 108 8.60 -7.56 6.11
CA LEU A 108 9.05 -8.67 5.26
C LEU A 108 10.22 -8.26 4.35
N HIS A 109 10.21 -7.03 3.86
CA HIS A 109 11.31 -6.46 3.07
C HIS A 109 12.49 -5.97 3.92
N GLY A 110 12.36 -5.89 5.25
CA GLY A 110 13.40 -5.38 6.15
C GLY A 110 13.51 -3.85 6.22
N ASP A 111 12.53 -3.12 5.67
CA ASP A 111 12.52 -1.65 5.64
C ASP A 111 11.96 -1.07 6.96
N ILE A 112 12.82 -1.03 7.97
CA ILE A 112 12.49 -0.61 9.34
C ILE A 112 11.95 0.83 9.39
N ALA A 113 12.51 1.74 8.58
CA ALA A 113 12.11 3.15 8.58
C ALA A 113 10.65 3.33 8.13
N ILE A 114 10.23 2.59 7.10
CA ILE A 114 8.85 2.65 6.61
C ILE A 114 7.91 2.00 7.64
N ALA A 115 8.29 0.83 8.17
CA ALA A 115 7.52 0.14 9.22
C ALA A 115 7.29 1.04 10.46
N GLU A 116 8.31 1.78 10.90
CA GLU A 116 8.19 2.74 12.01
C GLU A 116 7.12 3.80 11.72
N THR A 117 7.16 4.41 10.53
CA THR A 117 6.17 5.43 10.14
C THR A 117 4.76 4.87 10.07
N CYS A 118 4.59 3.65 9.57
CA CYS A 118 3.30 2.97 9.50
C CYS A 118 2.73 2.70 10.89
N TYR A 119 3.56 2.22 11.84
CA TYR A 119 3.11 1.95 13.20
C TYR A 119 2.77 3.22 13.99
N GLN A 120 3.49 4.31 13.76
CA GLN A 120 3.14 5.61 14.33
C GLN A 120 1.77 6.09 13.82
N LYS A 121 1.49 5.94 12.51
CA LYS A 121 0.21 6.32 11.90
C LYS A 121 -0.96 5.43 12.34
N SER A 122 -0.74 4.11 12.38
CA SER A 122 -1.71 3.14 12.88
C SER A 122 -1.87 3.16 14.41
N LYS A 123 -1.12 4.00 15.15
CA LYS A 123 -1.16 4.09 16.62
C LYS A 123 -0.94 2.72 17.31
N SER A 124 -0.19 1.83 16.68
CA SER A 124 0.14 0.50 17.19
C SER A 124 1.39 0.54 18.08
N TYR A 125 1.25 1.04 19.30
CA TYR A 125 2.38 1.33 20.20
C TYR A 125 3.11 0.07 20.71
N GLU A 126 2.42 -1.05 20.88
CA GLU A 126 3.02 -2.32 21.30
C GLU A 126 4.01 -2.84 20.25
N LYS A 127 3.58 -2.89 18.99
CA LYS A 127 4.43 -3.29 17.85
C LYS A 127 5.61 -2.34 17.65
N LEU A 128 5.39 -1.05 17.89
CA LEU A 128 6.44 -0.05 17.85
C LEU A 128 7.48 -0.23 18.97
N SER A 129 7.03 -0.55 20.18
CA SER A 129 7.90 -0.86 21.32
C SER A 129 8.76 -2.10 21.05
N PHE A 130 8.15 -3.14 20.47
CA PHE A 130 8.85 -4.34 20.04
C PHE A 130 9.87 -4.08 18.93
N LEU A 131 9.52 -3.24 17.94
CA LEU A 131 10.45 -2.82 16.89
C LEU A 131 11.67 -2.08 17.47
N TYR A 132 11.47 -1.21 18.45
CA TYR A 132 12.57 -0.50 19.12
C TYR A 132 13.42 -1.40 20.00
N LEU A 133 12.83 -2.44 20.60
CA LEU A 133 13.58 -3.46 21.32
C LEU A 133 14.52 -4.22 20.37
N ILE A 134 14.00 -4.72 19.24
CA ILE A 134 14.80 -5.48 18.27
C ILE A 134 15.92 -4.61 17.67
N THR A 135 15.62 -3.35 17.37
CA THR A 135 16.61 -2.41 16.81
C THR A 135 17.59 -1.86 17.86
N GLY A 136 17.37 -2.12 19.15
CA GLY A 136 18.21 -1.63 20.24
C GLY A 136 18.11 -0.12 20.49
N ASN A 137 17.07 0.57 19.99
CA ASN A 137 16.96 2.02 20.14
C ASN A 137 16.36 2.41 21.50
N LEU A 138 17.24 2.50 22.51
CA LEU A 138 16.87 2.87 23.89
C LEU A 138 16.27 4.27 24.00
N THR A 139 16.68 5.21 23.14
CA THR A 139 16.19 6.60 23.21
C THR A 139 14.72 6.69 22.83
N LYS A 140 14.32 6.00 21.74
CA LYS A 140 12.94 5.94 21.29
C LYS A 140 12.08 5.10 22.24
N LEU A 141 12.63 4.02 22.78
CA LEU A 141 11.96 3.19 23.79
C LEU A 141 11.63 3.99 25.06
N ARG A 142 12.55 4.84 25.55
CA ARG A 142 12.29 5.73 26.68
C ARG A 142 11.20 6.77 26.39
N LYS A 143 11.13 7.28 25.15
CA LYS A 143 10.02 8.16 24.72
C LYS A 143 8.68 7.41 24.72
N MET A 144 8.67 6.15 24.28
CA MET A 144 7.48 5.30 24.31
C MET A 144 6.97 5.06 25.73
N LEU A 145 7.88 4.80 26.68
CA LEU A 145 7.54 4.67 28.10
C LEU A 145 6.76 5.89 28.63
N ASN A 146 7.20 7.10 28.29
CA ASN A 146 6.48 8.33 28.65
C ASN A 146 5.10 8.45 28.00
N ILE A 147 4.93 7.95 26.78
CA ILE A 147 3.63 7.91 26.09
C ILE A 147 2.67 6.96 26.80
N HIS A 148 3.13 5.76 27.15
CA HIS A 148 2.32 4.77 27.89
C HIS A 148 1.92 5.27 29.28
N LYS A 149 2.84 5.93 29.99
CA LYS A 149 2.57 6.58 31.28
C LYS A 149 1.47 7.64 31.16
N ARG A 150 1.52 8.51 30.15
CA ARG A 150 0.46 9.51 29.90
C ARG A 150 -0.89 8.90 29.55
N ARG A 151 -0.91 7.76 28.84
CA ARG A 151 -2.13 7.03 28.48
C ARG A 151 -2.70 6.17 29.61
N ARG A 152 -1.97 6.00 30.72
CA ARG A 152 -2.31 5.09 31.82
C ARG A 152 -2.51 3.64 31.38
N ASP A 153 -1.74 3.21 30.39
CA ASP A 153 -1.69 1.81 29.97
C ASP A 153 -0.62 1.08 30.79
N TYR A 154 -1.03 0.55 31.93
CA TYR A 154 -0.11 -0.04 32.92
C TYR A 154 0.63 -1.27 32.39
N ALA A 155 -0.02 -2.10 31.56
CA ALA A 155 0.61 -3.30 30.99
C ALA A 155 1.72 -2.92 30.00
N ALA A 156 1.42 -2.00 29.07
CA ALA A 156 2.41 -1.53 28.10
C ALA A 156 3.53 -0.68 28.74
N TRP A 157 3.22 0.04 29.82
CA TRP A 157 4.23 0.74 30.61
C TRP A 157 5.17 -0.24 31.33
N TYR A 158 4.62 -1.25 32.00
CA TYR A 158 5.42 -2.27 32.68
C TYR A 158 6.33 -3.03 31.71
N THR A 159 5.81 -3.47 30.56
CA THR A 159 6.60 -4.17 29.54
C THR A 159 7.72 -3.29 28.97
N ASN A 160 7.47 -2.00 28.71
CA ASN A 160 8.54 -1.09 28.29
C ASN A 160 9.59 -0.85 29.39
N ALA A 161 9.17 -0.74 30.65
CA ALA A 161 10.09 -0.67 31.79
C ALA A 161 10.88 -1.99 31.95
N LEU A 162 10.29 -3.12 31.57
CA LEU A 162 10.96 -4.40 31.49
C LEU A 162 12.07 -4.35 30.44
N TYR A 163 11.75 -3.92 29.22
CA TYR A 163 12.69 -3.79 28.10
C TYR A 163 13.85 -2.84 28.40
N LEU A 164 13.61 -1.75 29.14
CA LEU A 164 14.64 -0.79 29.54
C LEU A 164 15.52 -1.26 30.71
N GLY A 165 15.14 -2.33 31.42
CA GLY A 165 15.86 -2.77 32.62
C GLY A 165 15.65 -1.89 33.86
N ASP A 166 14.73 -0.91 33.83
CA ASP A 166 14.59 0.09 34.89
C ASP A 166 13.67 -0.41 36.01
N VAL A 167 14.27 -0.90 37.10
CA VAL A 167 13.55 -1.42 38.27
C VAL A 167 12.76 -0.33 38.99
N LYS A 168 13.22 0.92 38.96
CA LYS A 168 12.54 2.04 39.65
C LYS A 168 11.20 2.35 39.00
N GLU A 169 11.19 2.42 37.66
CA GLU A 169 9.96 2.63 36.90
C GLU A 169 8.99 1.44 37.06
N ARG A 170 9.49 0.20 37.13
CA ARG A 170 8.62 -0.98 37.40
C ARG A 170 7.92 -0.88 38.75
N LEU A 171 8.63 -0.49 39.81
CA LEU A 171 8.04 -0.25 41.13
C LEU A 171 7.05 0.91 41.10
N CYS A 172 7.33 1.96 40.32
CA CYS A 172 6.40 3.07 40.13
C CYS A 172 5.08 2.62 39.48
N VAL A 173 5.15 1.79 38.43
CA VAL A 173 3.95 1.22 37.78
C VAL A 173 3.12 0.43 38.79
N LEU A 174 3.76 -0.47 39.54
CA LEU A 174 3.09 -1.32 40.51
C LEU A 174 2.43 -0.50 41.63
N LYS A 175 3.13 0.52 42.16
CA LYS A 175 2.58 1.44 43.16
C LYS A 175 1.41 2.28 42.63
N GLU A 176 1.41 2.65 41.36
CA GLU A 176 0.28 3.36 40.75
C GLU A 176 -0.91 2.43 40.50
N CYS A 177 -0.69 1.12 40.35
CA CYS A 177 -1.74 0.11 40.23
C CYS A 177 -2.35 -0.32 41.58
N GLY A 178 -1.59 -0.22 42.69
CA GLY A 178 -2.02 -0.60 44.04
C GLY A 178 -0.86 -0.88 44.99
#